data_AF-A0A108U5H2-F1
#
_entry.id   AF-A0A108U5H2-F1
#
_cell.length_a   1.000
_cell.length_b   1.000
_cell.length_c   1.000
_cell.angle_alpha   90.00
_cell.angle_beta   90.00
_cell.angle_gamma   90.00
#
_symmetry.space_group_name_H-M   'P 1'
#
loop_
_entity.id
_entity.type
_entity.pdbx_description
1 polymer ?
#
loop_
_entity_poly.entity_id
_entity_poly.type
_entity_poly.pdbx_seq_one_letter_code
_entity_poly.pdbx_strand_id
1 'polypeptide(L)'
;MEKSIGPRGAKIGPLSASQGGVSLNTAEEGKPKVPSYSVYTAYDGQMNVQALPFIVVEMRSWTSEQVPDLKQNPPPLNESMDHLDALIDGMWLRPIDPGMPELQGK
;
A
#
# COMPACT_ATOMS: atom_id res chain seq x y z
N MET A 1 -1.22 18.36 -11.59
CA MET A 1 0.21 17.97 -11.69
C MET A 1 0.32 16.56 -11.16
N GLU A 2 0.84 15.66 -11.98
CA GLU A 2 1.09 14.27 -11.64
C GLU A 2 2.40 14.17 -10.84
N LYS A 3 2.41 13.33 -9.81
CA LYS A 3 3.59 13.04 -8.98
C LYS A 3 3.77 11.53 -8.91
N SER A 4 4.92 11.04 -9.38
CA SER A 4 5.34 9.65 -9.19
C SER A 4 5.67 9.38 -7.73
N ILE A 5 5.28 8.21 -7.24
CA ILE A 5 5.65 7.68 -5.93
C ILE A 5 6.55 6.48 -6.21
N GLY A 6 7.84 6.56 -5.86
CA GLY A 6 8.79 5.48 -6.14
C GLY A 6 9.12 5.28 -7.64
N PRO A 7 9.65 4.10 -8.01
CA PRO A 7 9.87 2.93 -7.15
C PRO A 7 10.93 3.19 -6.07
N ARG A 8 10.69 2.70 -4.85
CA ARG A 8 11.62 2.78 -3.72
C ARG A 8 11.58 1.50 -2.88
N GLY A 9 12.66 1.25 -2.12
CA GLY A 9 12.64 0.21 -1.08
C GLY A 9 11.68 0.57 0.04
N ALA A 10 10.99 -0.44 0.57
CA ALA A 10 9.99 -0.33 1.63
C ALA A 10 10.00 -1.56 2.54
N LYS A 11 9.08 -1.62 3.51
CA LYS A 11 8.87 -2.78 4.37
C LYS A 11 7.38 -3.11 4.51
N ILE A 12 7.10 -4.39 4.75
CA ILE A 12 5.82 -4.88 5.29
C ILE A 12 6.16 -5.64 6.57
N GLY A 13 6.02 -4.97 7.71
CA GLY A 13 6.58 -5.42 8.98
C GLY A 13 8.08 -5.77 8.86
N PRO A 14 8.50 -7.02 9.14
CA PRO A 14 9.89 -7.43 9.00
C PRO A 14 10.32 -7.74 7.56
N LEU A 15 9.40 -7.77 6.58
CA LEU A 15 9.67 -8.19 5.21
C LEU A 15 10.17 -7.04 4.34
N SER A 16 11.27 -7.25 3.62
CA SER A 16 11.80 -6.28 2.64
C SER A 16 10.88 -6.21 1.41
N ALA A 17 10.37 -5.03 1.10
CA ALA A 17 9.37 -4.81 0.06
C ALA A 17 9.80 -3.71 -0.93
N SER A 18 9.04 -3.55 -2.00
CA SER A 18 9.10 -2.40 -2.91
C SER A 18 7.82 -1.59 -2.79
N GLN A 19 7.90 -0.27 -2.94
CA GLN A 19 6.75 0.61 -2.99
C GLN A 19 6.79 1.49 -4.23
N GLY A 20 5.65 1.63 -4.89
CA GLY A 20 5.47 2.52 -6.02
C GLY A 20 4.04 3.05 -6.13
N GLY A 21 3.80 3.93 -7.09
CA GLY A 21 2.48 4.49 -7.30
C GLY A 21 2.49 5.81 -8.05
N VAL A 22 1.31 6.41 -8.15
CA VAL A 22 1.07 7.71 -8.77
C VAL A 22 0.08 8.51 -7.97
N SER A 23 0.21 9.83 -8.02
CA SER A 23 -0.77 10.77 -7.49
C SER A 23 -1.03 11.89 -8.48
N LEU A 24 -2.30 12.25 -8.63
CA LEU A 24 -2.80 13.29 -9.51
C LEU A 24 -3.75 14.17 -8.71
N ASN A 25 -3.62 15.48 -8.87
CA ASN A 25 -4.67 16.40 -8.46
C ASN A 25 -5.58 16.66 -9.66
N THR A 26 -6.77 16.06 -9.66
CA THR A 26 -7.79 16.27 -10.68
C THR A 26 -8.57 17.54 -10.35
N ALA A 27 -8.72 18.43 -11.33
CA ALA A 27 -9.64 19.56 -11.26
C ALA A 27 -10.46 19.55 -12.53
N GLU A 28 -11.78 19.50 -12.39
CA GLU A 28 -12.67 19.98 -13.45
C GLU A 28 -12.61 21.50 -13.51
N GLU A 29 -12.87 22.06 -14.69
CA GLU A 29 -12.82 23.51 -14.91
C GLU A 29 -13.81 24.21 -13.97
N GLY A 30 -13.30 25.12 -13.12
CA GLY A 30 -14.11 25.83 -12.11
C GLY A 30 -14.31 25.11 -10.78
N LYS A 31 -13.81 23.88 -10.59
CA LYS A 31 -13.87 23.14 -9.33
C LYS A 31 -12.54 23.11 -8.57
N PRO A 32 -12.55 22.98 -7.23
CA PRO A 32 -11.33 22.79 -6.46
C PRO A 32 -10.63 21.48 -6.86
N LYS A 33 -9.29 21.48 -6.80
CA LYS A 33 -8.48 20.28 -7.05
C LYS A 33 -8.77 19.22 -5.98
N VAL A 34 -9.04 18.00 -6.43
CA VAL A 34 -9.27 16.83 -5.58
C VAL A 34 -8.09 15.87 -5.74
N PRO A 35 -7.51 15.34 -4.64
CA PRO A 35 -6.45 14.37 -4.74
C PRO A 35 -6.97 13.03 -5.26
N SER A 36 -6.19 12.41 -6.14
CA SER A 36 -6.35 11.05 -6.62
C SER A 36 -4.99 10.33 -6.53
N TYR A 37 -4.95 9.12 -6.03
CA TYR A 37 -3.72 8.35 -5.88
C TYR A 37 -3.97 6.85 -5.93
N SER A 38 -2.94 6.14 -6.38
CA SER A 38 -2.82 4.69 -6.36
C SER A 38 -1.40 4.34 -5.93
N VAL A 39 -1.26 3.63 -4.81
CA VAL A 39 0.01 3.25 -4.20
C VAL A 39 -0.01 1.76 -3.95
N TYR A 40 1.08 1.07 -4.26
CA TYR A 40 1.28 -0.34 -3.92
C TYR A 40 2.53 -0.49 -3.07
N THR A 41 2.48 -1.38 -2.09
CA THR A 41 3.67 -1.93 -1.40
C THR A 41 3.65 -3.44 -1.58
N ALA A 42 4.71 -4.02 -2.13
CA ALA A 42 4.77 -5.42 -2.54
C ALA A 42 6.01 -6.14 -2.00
N TYR A 43 5.78 -7.31 -1.41
CA TYR A 43 6.80 -8.31 -1.07
C TYR A 43 6.69 -9.47 -2.05
N ASP A 44 7.79 -9.79 -2.73
CA ASP A 44 7.81 -10.77 -3.82
C ASP A 44 7.59 -12.23 -3.36
N GLY A 45 7.66 -12.50 -2.05
CA GLY A 45 7.60 -13.85 -1.53
C GLY A 45 8.92 -14.61 -1.68
N GLN A 46 8.92 -15.87 -1.25
CA GLN A 46 9.98 -16.82 -1.52
C GLN A 46 9.40 -18.08 -2.15
N MET A 47 9.91 -18.43 -3.33
CA MET A 47 9.44 -19.61 -4.06
C MET A 47 9.62 -20.87 -3.22
N ASN A 48 8.59 -21.72 -3.18
CA ASN A 48 8.51 -22.95 -2.40
C ASN A 48 8.56 -22.78 -0.86
N VAL A 49 8.31 -21.58 -0.33
CA VAL A 49 8.20 -21.34 1.12
C VAL A 49 6.79 -20.84 1.43
N GLN A 50 5.95 -21.71 2.01
CA GLN A 50 4.56 -21.35 2.32
C GLN A 50 4.47 -20.23 3.37
N ALA A 51 5.45 -20.16 4.27
CA ALA A 51 5.56 -19.10 5.27
C ALA A 51 5.81 -17.70 4.70
N LEU A 52 6.29 -17.60 3.45
CA LEU A 52 6.72 -16.35 2.81
C LEU A 52 5.97 -16.16 1.48
N PRO A 53 4.65 -15.91 1.54
CA PRO A 53 3.84 -15.73 0.34
C PRO A 53 4.16 -14.38 -0.34
N PHE A 54 3.73 -14.25 -1.58
CA PHE A 54 3.61 -12.95 -2.23
C PHE A 54 2.56 -12.10 -1.50
N ILE A 55 2.89 -10.86 -1.16
CA ILE A 55 1.99 -9.93 -0.46
C ILE A 55 1.96 -8.61 -1.21
N VAL A 56 0.76 -8.09 -1.48
CA VAL A 56 0.54 -6.76 -2.03
C VAL A 56 -0.47 -6.01 -1.18
N VAL A 57 -0.10 -4.80 -0.78
CA VAL A 57 -1.00 -3.86 -0.12
C VAL A 57 -1.20 -2.69 -1.07
N GLU A 58 -2.45 -2.48 -1.48
CA GLU A 58 -2.82 -1.40 -2.38
C GLU A 58 -3.66 -0.35 -1.65
N MET A 59 -3.26 0.91 -1.78
CA MET A 59 -4.03 2.06 -1.34
C MET A 59 -4.50 2.84 -2.56
N ARG A 60 -5.81 3.03 -2.69
CA ARG A 60 -6.42 3.80 -3.78
C ARG A 60 -7.42 4.79 -3.20
N SER A 61 -7.55 5.94 -3.85
CA SER A 61 -8.52 6.96 -3.52
C SER A 61 -9.69 6.97 -4.50
N TRP A 62 -10.86 7.38 -4.02
CA TRP A 62 -12.03 7.66 -4.85
C TRP A 62 -12.62 9.00 -4.46
N THR A 63 -13.12 9.75 -5.45
CA THR A 63 -13.82 11.02 -5.23
C THR A 63 -15.33 10.80 -5.05
N SER A 64 -16.02 11.77 -4.45
CA SER A 64 -17.49 11.73 -4.34
C SER A 64 -18.20 11.79 -5.71
N GLU A 65 -17.51 12.25 -6.75
CA GLU A 65 -18.01 12.21 -8.13
C GLU A 65 -17.93 10.80 -8.72
N GLN A 66 -16.90 10.03 -8.36
CA GLN A 66 -16.73 8.65 -8.80
C GLN A 66 -17.62 7.67 -8.02
N VAL A 67 -17.83 7.94 -6.73
CA VAL A 67 -18.63 7.11 -5.82
C VAL A 67 -19.62 8.02 -5.09
N PRO A 68 -20.88 8.13 -5.57
CA PRO A 68 -21.86 9.09 -5.07
C PRO A 68 -22.20 8.97 -3.57
N ASP A 69 -22.02 7.78 -2.99
CA ASP A 69 -22.29 7.52 -1.57
C ASP A 69 -21.21 8.08 -0.64
N LEU A 70 -20.07 8.53 -1.18
CA LEU A 70 -19.02 9.17 -0.39
C LEU A 70 -19.44 10.58 0.02
N LYS A 71 -19.52 10.79 1.34
CA LYS A 71 -19.85 12.10 1.93
C LYS A 71 -18.75 13.15 1.79
N GLN A 72 -17.52 12.70 1.56
CA GLN A 72 -16.34 13.55 1.48
C GLN A 72 -15.35 12.99 0.47
N ASN A 73 -14.63 13.90 -0.17
CA ASN A 73 -13.50 13.57 -1.03
C ASN A 73 -12.34 12.96 -0.21
N PRO A 74 -11.41 12.26 -0.88
CA PRO A 74 -10.34 11.58 -0.18
C PRO A 74 -9.42 12.60 0.49
N PRO A 75 -8.80 12.23 1.63
CA PRO A 75 -7.84 13.10 2.30
C PRO A 75 -6.59 13.32 1.42
N PRO A 76 -5.75 14.30 1.75
CA PRO A 76 -4.46 14.49 1.10
C PRO A 76 -3.61 13.21 1.11
N LEU A 77 -2.80 13.01 0.06
CA LEU A 77 -1.95 11.82 -0.08
C LEU A 77 -1.08 11.58 1.16
N ASN A 78 -0.46 12.63 1.71
CA ASN A 78 0.44 12.53 2.87
C ASN A 78 -0.27 11.96 4.10
N GLU A 79 -1.49 12.42 4.39
CA GLU A 79 -2.29 11.87 5.50
C GLU A 79 -2.65 10.39 5.26
N SER A 80 -2.95 10.03 4.01
CA SER A 80 -3.24 8.63 3.66
C SER A 80 -2.00 7.75 3.72
N MET A 81 -0.83 8.29 3.36
CA MET A 81 0.45 7.60 3.46
C MET A 81 0.78 7.28 4.93
N ASP A 82 0.50 8.19 5.86
CA ASP A 82 0.71 7.93 7.29
C ASP A 82 -0.15 6.74 7.77
N HIS A 83 -1.39 6.61 7.28
CA HIS A 83 -2.26 5.46 7.57
C HIS A 83 -1.77 4.18 6.90
N LEU A 84 -1.28 4.25 5.64
CA LEU A 84 -0.70 3.11 4.95
C LEU A 84 0.55 2.60 5.69
N ASP A 85 1.44 3.51 6.07
CA ASP A 85 2.69 3.19 6.77
C ASP A 85 2.37 2.53 8.14
N ALA A 86 1.40 3.06 8.89
CA ALA A 86 0.94 2.44 10.14
C ALA A 86 0.36 1.03 9.93
N LEU A 87 -0.40 0.81 8.86
CA LEU A 87 -0.96 -0.49 8.52
C LEU A 87 0.14 -1.51 8.19
N ILE A 88 1.06 -1.16 7.30
CA ILE A 88 2.12 -2.09 6.84
C ILE A 88 3.15 -2.37 7.94
N ASP A 89 3.42 -1.41 8.83
CA ASP A 89 4.32 -1.61 9.98
C ASP A 89 3.71 -2.60 11.00
N GLY A 90 2.39 -2.62 11.13
CA GLY A 90 1.67 -3.55 12.00
C GLY A 90 1.51 -4.97 11.44
N MET A 91 1.90 -5.21 10.19
CA MET A 91 1.79 -6.53 9.57
C MET A 91 2.91 -7.46 10.07
N TRP A 92 2.55 -8.71 10.36
CA TRP A 92 3.47 -9.70 10.89
C TRP A 92 3.06 -11.09 10.43
N LEU A 93 4.05 -11.96 10.21
CA LEU A 93 3.80 -13.37 9.98
C LEU A 93 3.29 -13.98 11.29
N ARG A 94 2.22 -14.77 11.21
CA ARG A 94 1.69 -15.46 12.38
C ARG A 94 2.77 -16.41 12.94
N PRO A 95 3.15 -16.30 14.22
CA PRO A 95 4.03 -17.28 14.85
C PRO A 95 3.41 -18.68 14.80
N ILE A 96 4.23 -19.70 14.61
CA ILE A 96 3.81 -21.12 14.57
C ILE A 96 4.74 -21.94 15.48
N ASP A 97 4.15 -22.81 16.30
CA ASP A 97 4.84 -23.79 17.14
C ASP A 97 4.23 -25.19 16.89
N PRO A 98 5.01 -26.21 16.46
CA PRO A 98 6.43 -26.15 16.11
C PRO A 98 6.69 -25.28 14.88
N GLY A 99 7.90 -24.70 14.79
CA GLY A 99 8.30 -23.89 13.65
C GLY A 99 8.14 -24.63 12.32
N MET A 100 7.92 -23.90 11.23
CA MET A 100 7.72 -24.51 9.92
C MET A 100 8.99 -25.23 9.43
N PRO A 101 8.91 -26.50 8.98
CA PRO A 101 10.08 -27.27 8.56
C PRO A 101 10.95 -26.57 7.51
N GLU A 102 10.33 -25.83 6.59
CA GLU A 102 11.03 -25.08 5.53
C GLU A 102 11.85 -23.89 6.05
N LEU A 103 11.63 -23.45 7.29
CA LEU A 103 12.39 -22.39 7.96
C LEU A 103 13.43 -22.94 8.96
N GLN A 104 13.39 -24.23 9.27
CA GLN A 104 14.31 -24.89 10.21
C GLN A 104 15.61 -25.38 9.56
N GLY A 105 15.68 -25.35 8.22
CA GLY A 105 16.81 -25.84 7.45
C GLY A 105 17.57 -24.75 6.70
N LYS A 106 18.33 -23.92 7.43
CA LYS A 106 19.61 -23.31 7.01
C LYS A 106 20.46 -22.98 8.24
#